data_AF-A0A0D6TS94-F1
#
_entry.id   AF-A0A0D6TS94-F1
#
_cell.length_a   1.000
_cell.length_b   1.000
_cell.length_c   1.000
_cell.angle_alpha   90.00
_cell.angle_beta   90.00
_cell.angle_gamma   90.00
#
_symmetry.space_group_name_H-M   'P 1'
#
loop_
_entity.id
_entity.type
_entity.pdbx_description
1 polymer ?
#
loop_
_entity_poly.entity_id
_entity_poly.type
_entity_poly.pdbx_seq_one_letter_code
_entity_poly.pdbx_strand_id
1 'polypeptide(L)'
;MATSETKSNNVLEQFLNDFLDLTSGYTKKAIDYASDEDEKAVIRAFSPTLISQVTELNKYVKESVEQSSRQQIKEVNQIINITSGISLVQNAKGIFPSLGSLFGKLGLSRIVKEIKKIFRMILEALGIKLPKWLDALLNIIDEIFDAIGSAGSAKLATTFSIQEQNYLAELTQLAKLQQANQFRFLENDEDEI
;
A
#
# COMPACT_ATOMS: atom_id res chain seq x y z
N MET A 1 40.50 -8.63 7.32
CA MET A 1 39.44 -8.17 8.24
C MET A 1 38.63 -7.10 7.53
N ALA A 2 37.48 -7.44 6.94
CA ALA A 2 36.53 -6.44 6.48
C ALA A 2 35.83 -5.87 7.73
N THR A 3 36.09 -4.61 8.04
CA THR A 3 35.64 -3.94 9.26
C THR A 3 34.11 -3.82 9.27
N SER A 4 33.50 -3.90 10.45
CA SER A 4 32.05 -3.84 10.65
C SER A 4 31.36 -2.61 10.02
N GLU A 5 32.13 -1.57 9.71
CA GLU A 5 31.70 -0.39 8.95
C GLU A 5 31.20 -0.71 7.54
N THR A 6 31.84 -1.65 6.82
CA THR A 6 31.41 -2.04 5.47
C THR A 6 30.09 -2.83 5.49
N LYS A 7 29.86 -3.64 6.53
CA LYS A 7 28.56 -4.33 6.73
C LYS A 7 27.46 -3.36 7.16
N SER A 8 27.81 -2.34 7.93
CA SER A 8 26.89 -1.31 8.43
C SER A 8 26.30 -0.50 7.26
N ASN A 9 27.10 0.02 6.34
CA ASN A 9 26.56 0.74 5.17
C ASN A 9 25.75 -0.16 4.22
N ASN A 10 26.05 -1.46 4.18
CA ASN A 10 25.37 -2.42 3.31
C ASN A 10 23.88 -2.59 3.67
N VAL A 11 23.50 -2.60 4.96
CA VAL A 11 22.10 -2.83 5.37
C VAL A 11 21.17 -1.70 4.94
N LEU A 12 21.56 -0.44 5.21
CA LEU A 12 20.80 0.72 4.75
C LEU A 12 20.74 0.77 3.22
N GLU A 13 21.88 0.60 2.56
CA GLU A 13 21.93 0.67 1.11
C GLU A 13 21.05 -0.41 0.46
N GLN A 14 21.09 -1.63 0.99
CA GLN A 14 20.22 -2.71 0.57
C GLN A 14 18.74 -2.33 0.74
N PHE A 15 18.34 -1.82 1.91
CA PHE A 15 16.96 -1.40 2.16
C PHE A 15 16.48 -0.33 1.16
N LEU A 16 17.29 0.71 0.94
CA LEU A 16 16.95 1.79 0.02
C LEU A 16 16.83 1.29 -1.43
N ASN A 17 17.79 0.48 -1.88
CA ASN A 17 17.78 -0.10 -3.22
C ASN A 17 16.57 -1.05 -3.39
N ASP A 18 16.30 -1.90 -2.39
CA ASP A 18 15.14 -2.80 -2.40
C ASP A 18 13.82 -2.02 -2.50
N PHE A 19 13.72 -0.85 -1.84
CA PHE A 19 12.53 -0.01 -1.89
C PHE A 19 12.36 0.70 -3.23
N LEU A 20 13.45 1.15 -3.84
CA LEU A 20 13.42 1.70 -5.20
C LEU A 20 12.98 0.63 -6.22
N ASP A 21 13.49 -0.59 -6.08
CA ASP A 21 13.09 -1.73 -6.90
C ASP A 21 11.63 -2.11 -6.67
N LEU A 22 11.15 -2.08 -5.42
CA LEU A 22 9.73 -2.28 -5.11
C LEU A 22 8.87 -1.26 -5.85
N THR A 23 9.26 0.01 -5.80
CA THR A 23 8.53 1.12 -6.42
C THR A 23 8.48 0.97 -7.94
N SER A 24 9.64 0.74 -8.57
CA SER A 24 9.74 0.58 -10.03
C SER A 24 9.05 -0.71 -10.52
N GLY A 25 9.15 -1.78 -9.73
CA GLY A 25 8.46 -3.04 -9.98
C GLY A 25 6.94 -2.91 -9.86
N TYR A 26 6.47 -2.18 -8.86
CA TYR A 26 5.05 -1.90 -8.65
C TYR A 26 4.46 -1.15 -9.83
N THR A 27 5.06 -0.04 -10.26
CA THR A 27 4.55 0.75 -11.39
C THR A 27 4.47 -0.07 -12.67
N LYS A 28 5.51 -0.88 -12.95
CA LYS A 28 5.52 -1.77 -14.12
C LYS A 28 4.42 -2.82 -14.04
N LYS A 29 4.30 -3.51 -12.90
CA LYS A 29 3.32 -4.57 -12.72
C LYS A 29 1.88 -4.04 -12.67
N ALA A 30 1.67 -2.86 -12.10
CA ALA A 30 0.36 -2.20 -12.11
C ALA A 30 -0.12 -1.95 -13.55
N ILE A 31 0.76 -1.55 -14.48
CA ILE A 31 0.43 -1.43 -15.91
C ILE A 31 0.12 -2.79 -16.53
N ASP A 32 0.93 -3.82 -16.24
CA ASP A 32 0.73 -5.19 -16.75
C ASP A 32 -0.66 -5.75 -16.35
N TYR A 33 -1.15 -5.39 -15.17
CA TYR A 33 -2.42 -5.86 -14.61
C TYR A 33 -3.61 -4.89 -14.78
N ALA A 34 -3.39 -3.73 -15.38
CA ALA A 34 -4.45 -2.75 -15.62
C ALA A 34 -5.42 -3.25 -16.70
N SER A 35 -6.71 -3.11 -16.42
CA SER A 35 -7.80 -3.74 -17.17
C SER A 35 -8.26 -2.94 -18.40
N ASP A 36 -8.02 -1.63 -18.42
CA ASP A 36 -8.35 -0.74 -19.53
C ASP A 36 -7.29 0.36 -19.75
N GLU A 37 -7.40 1.07 -20.87
CA GLU A 37 -6.43 2.11 -21.24
C GLU A 37 -6.49 3.36 -20.34
N ASP A 38 -7.63 3.65 -19.71
CA ASP A 38 -7.75 4.78 -18.79
C ASP A 38 -6.96 4.50 -17.50
N GLU A 39 -7.10 3.29 -16.94
CA GLU A 39 -6.31 2.82 -15.80
C GLU A 39 -4.81 2.86 -16.15
N LYS A 40 -4.42 2.37 -17.33
CA LYS A 40 -3.01 2.45 -17.78
C LYS A 40 -2.53 3.89 -17.96
N ALA A 41 -3.36 4.79 -18.46
CA ALA A 41 -3.00 6.20 -18.65
C ALA A 41 -2.74 6.88 -17.31
N VAL A 42 -3.59 6.65 -16.30
CA VAL A 42 -3.39 7.14 -14.93
C VAL A 42 -2.07 6.60 -14.37
N ILE A 43 -1.84 5.29 -14.45
CA ILE A 43 -0.61 4.69 -13.91
C ILE A 43 0.62 5.26 -14.62
N ARG A 44 0.60 5.39 -15.95
CA ARG A 44 1.69 5.99 -16.73
C ARG A 44 1.96 7.46 -16.36
N ALA A 45 0.92 8.22 -16.03
CA ALA A 45 1.07 9.62 -15.62
C ALA A 45 1.76 9.76 -14.26
N PHE A 46 1.43 8.88 -13.31
CA PHE A 46 1.97 8.96 -11.94
C PHE A 46 3.30 8.22 -11.73
N SER A 47 3.56 7.16 -12.52
CA SER A 47 4.74 6.30 -12.32
C SER A 47 6.09 7.06 -12.33
N PRO A 48 6.38 7.98 -13.27
CA PRO A 48 7.65 8.69 -13.29
C PRO A 48 7.84 9.57 -12.04
N THR A 49 6.78 10.25 -11.61
CA THR A 49 6.80 11.10 -10.42
C THR A 49 7.08 10.28 -9.16
N LEU A 50 6.42 9.12 -9.01
CA LEU A 50 6.64 8.24 -7.88
C LEU A 50 8.09 7.74 -7.81
N ILE A 51 8.61 7.25 -8.93
CA ILE A 51 10.00 6.75 -9.02
C ILE A 51 10.98 7.87 -8.70
N SER A 52 10.77 9.07 -9.24
CA SER A 52 11.63 10.23 -8.98
C SER A 52 11.61 10.62 -7.50
N GLN A 53 10.44 10.69 -6.87
CA GLN A 53 10.33 11.03 -5.44
C GLN A 53 11.03 10.00 -4.55
N VAL A 54 10.87 8.70 -4.81
CA VAL A 54 11.56 7.65 -4.06
C VAL A 54 13.07 7.71 -4.31
N THR A 55 13.50 8.01 -5.53
CA THR A 55 14.93 8.16 -5.87
C THR A 55 15.57 9.32 -5.10
N GLU A 56 14.92 10.49 -5.10
CA GLU A 56 15.42 11.67 -4.39
C GLU A 56 15.36 11.49 -2.87
N LEU A 57 14.33 10.83 -2.34
CA LEU A 57 14.28 10.45 -0.91
C LEU A 57 15.44 9.54 -0.54
N ASN A 58 15.71 8.50 -1.33
CA ASN A 58 16.82 7.59 -1.09
C ASN A 58 18.16 8.32 -1.14
N LYS A 59 18.35 9.22 -2.11
CA LYS A 59 19.54 10.05 -2.24
C LYS A 59 19.73 10.94 -1.01
N TYR A 60 18.67 11.64 -0.59
CA TYR A 60 18.70 12.48 0.61
C TYR A 60 19.09 11.70 1.87
N VAL A 61 18.58 10.49 2.04
CA VAL A 61 18.95 9.62 3.17
C VAL A 61 20.42 9.19 3.08
N LYS A 62 20.92 8.81 1.88
CA LYS A 62 22.34 8.46 1.68
C LYS A 62 23.26 9.62 2.01
N GLU A 63 22.98 10.81 1.49
CA GLU A 63 23.76 12.03 1.75
C GLU A 63 23.74 12.41 3.25
N SER A 64 22.60 12.25 3.91
CA SER A 64 22.48 12.51 5.35
C SER A 64 23.32 11.55 6.19
N VAL A 65 23.42 10.28 5.77
CA VAL A 65 24.22 9.24 6.44
C VAL A 65 25.71 9.48 6.27
N GLU A 66 26.15 9.97 5.11
CA GLU A 66 27.55 10.35 4.87
C GLU A 66 28.04 11.45 5.83
N GLN A 67 27.13 12.31 6.28
CA GLN A 67 27.41 13.40 7.21
C GLN A 67 27.14 13.02 8.68
N SER A 68 26.66 11.80 8.93
CA SER A 68 26.24 11.36 10.27
C SER A 68 27.35 10.71 11.08
N SER A 69 27.20 10.75 12.40
CA SER A 69 28.10 10.06 13.31
C SER A 69 27.96 8.53 13.22
N ARG A 70 29.02 7.80 13.58
CA ARG A 70 29.00 6.33 13.61
C ARG A 70 27.89 5.74 14.50
N GLN A 71 27.49 6.48 15.54
CA GLN A 71 26.40 6.07 16.43
C GLN A 71 25.05 6.13 15.70
N GLN A 72 24.77 7.23 15.00
CA GLN A 72 23.55 7.39 14.20
C GLN A 72 23.45 6.32 13.10
N ILE A 73 24.57 6.02 12.43
CA ILE A 73 24.61 4.96 11.41
C ILE A 73 24.26 3.59 12.02
N LYS A 74 24.79 3.28 13.21
CA LYS A 74 24.44 2.04 13.92
C LYS A 74 22.97 2.00 14.30
N GLU A 75 22.41 3.11 14.78
CA GLU A 75 20.99 3.23 15.14
C GLU A 75 20.08 3.01 13.93
N VAL A 76 20.40 3.62 12.79
CA VAL A 76 19.67 3.40 11.52
C VAL A 76 19.66 1.92 11.13
N ASN A 77 20.80 1.25 11.19
CA ASN A 77 20.86 -0.17 10.87
C ASN A 77 20.13 -1.04 11.88
N GLN A 78 20.18 -0.67 13.17
CA GLN A 78 19.43 -1.36 14.20
C GLN A 78 17.92 -1.20 13.99
N ILE A 79 17.45 -0.01 13.59
CA ILE A 79 16.05 0.23 13.21
C ILE A 79 15.66 -0.66 12.04
N ILE A 80 16.43 -0.70 10.96
CA ILE A 80 16.14 -1.53 9.79
C ILE A 80 16.08 -3.02 10.17
N ASN A 81 16.98 -3.49 11.02
CA ASN A 81 17.01 -4.88 11.46
C ASN A 81 15.85 -5.24 12.39
N ILE A 82 15.56 -4.40 13.40
CA ILE A 82 14.48 -4.65 14.38
C ILE A 82 13.11 -4.59 13.69
N THR A 83 12.92 -3.65 12.77
CA THR A 83 11.69 -3.55 11.97
C THR A 83 11.60 -4.60 10.87
N SER A 84 12.64 -5.42 10.69
CA SER A 84 12.75 -6.35 9.55
C SER A 84 12.52 -5.66 8.20
N GLY A 85 13.01 -4.42 8.06
CA GLY A 85 12.69 -3.53 6.93
C GLY A 85 13.05 -4.12 5.57
N ILE A 86 14.20 -4.79 5.44
CA ILE A 86 14.59 -5.47 4.20
C ILE A 86 13.57 -6.57 3.85
N SER A 87 13.24 -7.43 4.83
CA SER A 87 12.27 -8.51 4.62
C SER A 87 10.87 -7.96 4.30
N LEU A 88 10.47 -6.85 4.92
CA LEU A 88 9.19 -6.20 4.62
C LEU A 88 9.11 -5.77 3.16
N VAL A 89 10.15 -5.12 2.64
CA VAL A 89 10.23 -4.68 1.25
C VAL A 89 10.29 -5.88 0.28
N GLN A 90 11.05 -6.91 0.61
CA GLN A 90 11.15 -8.13 -0.22
C GLN A 90 9.82 -8.90 -0.26
N ASN A 91 9.15 -9.05 0.88
CA ASN A 91 7.84 -9.69 0.95
C ASN A 91 6.77 -8.88 0.21
N ALA A 92 6.87 -7.54 0.20
CA ALA A 92 6.00 -6.69 -0.60
C ALA A 92 6.12 -6.99 -2.11
N LYS A 93 7.34 -7.24 -2.61
CA LYS A 93 7.55 -7.68 -4.01
C LYS A 93 6.85 -9.02 -4.29
N GLY A 94 6.73 -9.89 -3.29
CA GLY A 94 5.98 -11.15 -3.36
C GLY A 94 4.48 -10.99 -3.66
N ILE A 95 3.91 -9.80 -3.46
CA ILE A 95 2.49 -9.49 -3.74
C ILE A 95 2.27 -9.10 -5.20
N PHE A 96 3.33 -8.83 -5.97
CA PHE A 96 3.22 -8.43 -7.37
C PHE A 96 2.32 -9.34 -8.24
N PRO A 97 2.38 -10.68 -8.12
CA PRO A 97 1.47 -11.56 -8.87
C PRO A 97 -0.01 -11.33 -8.55
N SER A 98 -0.32 -10.81 -7.36
CA SER A 98 -1.69 -10.56 -6.90
C SER A 98 -2.19 -9.14 -7.21
N LEU A 99 -1.39 -8.29 -7.88
CA LEU A 99 -1.78 -6.90 -8.19
C LEU A 99 -2.94 -6.78 -9.17
N GLY A 100 -3.29 -7.83 -9.90
CA GLY A 100 -4.55 -7.89 -10.66
C GLY A 100 -5.80 -7.96 -9.77
N SER A 101 -5.66 -8.31 -8.50
CA SER A 101 -6.76 -8.39 -7.54
C SER A 101 -6.82 -7.15 -6.63
N LEU A 102 -8.03 -6.78 -6.20
CA LEU A 102 -8.24 -5.69 -5.23
C LEU A 102 -7.46 -5.94 -3.93
N PHE A 103 -7.48 -7.18 -3.41
CA PHE A 103 -6.76 -7.53 -2.19
C PHE A 103 -5.24 -7.39 -2.33
N GLY A 104 -4.68 -7.71 -3.50
CA GLY A 104 -3.26 -7.48 -3.77
C GLY A 104 -2.90 -6.00 -3.84
N LYS A 105 -3.72 -5.18 -4.52
CA LYS A 105 -3.51 -3.72 -4.57
C LYS A 105 -3.60 -3.07 -3.17
N LEU A 106 -4.62 -3.43 -2.39
CA LEU A 106 -4.79 -2.94 -1.01
C LEU A 106 -3.70 -3.45 -0.07
N GLY A 107 -3.33 -4.72 -0.18
CA GLY A 107 -2.27 -5.33 0.62
C GLY A 107 -0.93 -4.62 0.42
N LEU A 108 -0.59 -4.32 -0.84
CA LEU A 108 0.64 -3.59 -1.13
C LEU A 108 0.61 -2.15 -0.62
N SER A 109 -0.49 -1.41 -0.81
CA SER A 109 -0.66 -0.04 -0.26
C SER A 109 -0.43 -0.02 1.25
N ARG A 110 -1.01 -0.98 1.99
CA ARG A 110 -0.80 -1.11 3.45
C ARG A 110 0.67 -1.36 3.80
N ILE A 111 1.36 -2.22 3.07
CA ILE A 111 2.78 -2.49 3.34
C ILE A 111 3.65 -1.27 3.05
N VAL A 112 3.36 -0.51 1.98
CA VAL A 112 4.05 0.74 1.67
C VAL A 112 3.88 1.76 2.80
N LYS A 113 2.68 1.86 3.39
CA LYS A 113 2.43 2.70 4.57
C LYS A 113 3.30 2.32 5.76
N GLU A 114 3.55 1.02 5.97
CA GLU A 114 4.47 0.55 7.01
C GLU A 114 5.94 0.88 6.67
N ILE A 115 6.36 0.69 5.40
CA ILE A 115 7.70 1.06 4.94
C ILE A 115 7.96 2.56 5.14
N LYS A 116 6.96 3.42 4.88
CA LYS A 116 7.02 4.86 5.13
C LYS A 116 7.32 5.19 6.60
N LYS A 117 6.82 4.41 7.56
CA LYS A 117 7.13 4.61 8.98
C LYS A 117 8.59 4.29 9.28
N ILE A 118 9.16 3.27 8.63
CA ILE A 118 10.60 2.96 8.75
C ILE A 118 11.43 4.14 8.26
N PHE A 119 11.06 4.78 7.15
CA PHE A 119 11.73 6.01 6.69
C PHE A 119 11.68 7.14 7.73
N ARG A 120 10.54 7.36 8.39
CA ARG A 120 10.44 8.35 9.47
C ARG A 120 11.39 8.04 10.62
N MET A 121 11.44 6.78 11.07
CA MET A 121 12.36 6.34 12.12
C MET A 121 13.83 6.51 11.73
N ILE A 122 14.18 6.21 10.47
CA ILE A 122 15.55 6.41 9.95
C ILE A 122 15.91 7.90 10.00
N LEU A 123 15.04 8.78 9.53
CA LEU A 123 15.27 10.23 9.53
C LEU A 123 15.43 10.79 10.95
N GLU A 124 14.60 10.33 11.89
CA GLU A 124 14.70 10.69 13.30
C GLU A 124 16.02 10.24 13.92
N ALA A 125 16.48 9.02 13.62
CA ALA A 125 17.78 8.50 14.08
C ALA A 125 18.97 9.27 13.49
N LEU A 126 18.82 9.84 12.30
CA LEU A 126 19.82 10.76 11.72
C LEU A 126 19.79 12.16 12.37
N GLY A 127 18.95 12.38 13.39
CA GLY A 127 18.79 13.67 14.06
C GLY A 127 18.00 14.68 13.25
N ILE A 128 17.35 14.24 12.16
CA ILE A 128 16.53 15.09 11.31
C ILE A 128 15.14 15.15 11.94
N LYS A 129 14.84 16.24 12.64
CA LYS A 129 13.45 16.53 13.06
C LYS A 129 12.61 16.70 11.81
N LEU A 130 11.68 15.78 11.57
CA LEU A 130 10.89 15.67 10.34
C LEU A 130 10.26 17.03 9.97
N PRO A 131 10.83 17.78 9.00
CA PRO A 131 10.28 19.06 8.63
C PRO A 131 8.96 18.84 7.87
N LYS A 132 8.03 19.79 7.97
CA LYS A 132 6.69 19.67 7.36
C LYS A 132 6.73 19.32 5.87
N TRP A 133 7.73 19.81 5.13
CA TRP A 133 7.88 19.51 3.70
C TRP A 133 8.27 18.05 3.44
N LEU A 134 9.07 17.43 4.30
CA LEU A 134 9.49 16.04 4.16
C LEU A 134 8.36 15.09 4.58
N ASP A 135 7.61 15.48 5.61
CA ASP A 135 6.36 14.82 5.96
C ASP A 135 5.36 14.86 4.80
N ALA A 136 5.19 16.02 4.17
CA ALA A 136 4.37 16.17 2.98
C ALA A 136 4.86 15.30 1.81
N LEU A 137 6.18 15.23 1.56
CA LEU A 137 6.75 14.35 0.53
C LEU A 137 6.39 12.88 0.78
N LEU A 138 6.56 12.40 2.02
CA LEU A 138 6.22 11.02 2.39
C LEU A 138 4.71 10.75 2.22
N ASN A 139 3.86 11.74 2.46
CA ASN A 139 2.42 11.62 2.23
C ASN A 139 2.06 11.65 0.74
N ILE A 140 2.74 12.45 -0.08
CA ILE A 140 2.54 12.44 -1.54
C ILE A 140 2.91 11.07 -2.13
N ILE A 141 4.01 10.45 -1.67
CA ILE A 141 4.37 9.10 -2.09
C ILE A 141 3.23 8.13 -1.79
N ASP A 142 2.67 8.19 -0.59
CA ASP A 142 1.54 7.36 -0.14
C ASP A 142 0.29 7.58 -1.00
N GLU A 143 -0.06 8.84 -1.26
CA GLU A 143 -1.19 9.22 -2.12
C GLU A 143 -1.02 8.72 -3.54
N ILE A 144 0.20 8.74 -4.09
CA ILE A 144 0.47 8.21 -5.43
C ILE A 144 0.38 6.68 -5.47
N PHE A 145 0.88 5.98 -4.45
CA PHE A 145 0.67 4.53 -4.32
C PHE A 145 -0.82 4.19 -4.23
N ASP A 146 -1.60 4.95 -3.46
CA ASP A 146 -3.04 4.78 -3.36
C ASP A 146 -3.75 5.12 -4.68
N ALA A 147 -3.32 6.16 -5.40
CA ALA A 147 -3.87 6.53 -6.71
C ALA A 147 -3.63 5.42 -7.75
N ILE A 148 -2.41 4.87 -7.83
CA ILE A 148 -2.09 3.76 -8.74
C ILE A 148 -2.85 2.49 -8.32
N GLY A 149 -2.97 2.23 -7.02
CA GLY A 149 -3.70 1.06 -6.49
C GLY A 149 -5.21 1.16 -6.67
N SER A 150 -5.75 2.38 -6.71
CA SER A 150 -7.17 2.67 -6.89
C SER A 150 -7.56 3.07 -8.31
N ALA A 151 -6.63 3.07 -9.28
CA ALA A 151 -6.88 3.48 -10.67
C ALA A 151 -7.97 2.66 -11.40
N GLY A 152 -8.42 1.51 -10.84
CA GLY A 152 -9.59 0.74 -11.30
C GLY A 152 -10.88 0.93 -10.49
N SER A 153 -10.89 1.84 -9.50
CA SER A 153 -11.95 1.96 -8.49
C SER A 153 -13.28 2.51 -9.03
N ALA A 154 -13.32 3.27 -10.12
CA ALA A 154 -14.59 3.81 -10.65
C ALA A 154 -15.51 2.71 -11.19
N LYS A 155 -14.97 1.75 -11.97
CA LYS A 155 -15.71 0.54 -12.38
C LYS A 155 -16.05 -0.34 -11.18
N LEU A 156 -15.16 -0.44 -10.19
CA LEU A 156 -15.39 -1.25 -8.99
C LEU A 156 -16.39 -0.65 -8.01
N ALA A 157 -16.44 0.67 -7.82
CA ALA A 157 -17.47 1.35 -7.03
C ALA A 157 -18.85 1.12 -7.66
N THR A 158 -18.91 1.12 -8.99
CA THR A 158 -20.11 0.74 -9.73
C THR A 158 -20.45 -0.74 -9.50
N THR A 159 -19.49 -1.66 -9.58
CA THR A 159 -19.73 -3.10 -9.35
C THR A 159 -20.12 -3.42 -7.89
N PHE A 160 -19.48 -2.79 -6.90
CA PHE A 160 -19.83 -2.93 -5.48
C PHE A 160 -21.19 -2.31 -5.19
N SER A 161 -21.49 -1.14 -5.76
CA SER A 161 -22.82 -0.54 -5.67
C SER A 161 -23.89 -1.44 -6.28
N ILE A 162 -23.61 -2.11 -7.41
CA ILE A 162 -24.55 -3.07 -8.02
C ILE A 162 -24.70 -4.31 -7.13
N GLN A 163 -23.61 -4.86 -6.59
CA GLN A 163 -23.67 -6.00 -5.67
C GLN A 163 -24.43 -5.67 -4.39
N GLU A 164 -24.22 -4.49 -3.80
CA GLU A 164 -24.92 -4.04 -2.61
C GLU A 164 -26.42 -3.82 -2.88
N GLN A 165 -26.76 -3.21 -4.03
CA GLN A 165 -28.16 -3.08 -4.46
C GLN A 165 -28.84 -4.44 -4.66
N ASN A 166 -28.15 -5.41 -5.26
CA ASN A 166 -28.67 -6.77 -5.45
C ASN A 166 -28.89 -7.47 -4.12
N TYR A 167 -27.96 -7.36 -3.18
CA TYR A 167 -28.08 -7.94 -1.84
C TYR A 167 -29.27 -7.34 -1.06
N LEU A 168 -29.45 -6.02 -1.11
CA LEU A 168 -30.59 -5.35 -0.48
C LEU A 168 -31.93 -5.75 -1.12
N ALA A 169 -31.95 -5.95 -2.44
CA ALA A 169 -33.12 -6.45 -3.15
C ALA A 169 -33.48 -7.89 -2.73
N GLU A 170 -32.49 -8.77 -2.57
CA GLU A 170 -32.68 -10.13 -2.07
C GLU A 170 -33.21 -10.14 -0.63
N LEU A 171 -32.64 -9.33 0.26
CA LEU A 171 -33.16 -9.20 1.64
C LEU A 171 -34.60 -8.70 1.67
N THR A 172 -34.94 -7.76 0.80
CA THR A 172 -36.31 -7.22 0.71
C THR A 172 -37.28 -8.29 0.20
N GLN A 173 -36.88 -9.10 -0.78
CA GLN A 173 -37.70 -10.22 -1.26
C GLN A 173 -37.89 -11.29 -0.18
N LEU A 174 -36.83 -11.61 0.56
CA LEU A 174 -36.90 -12.54 1.70
C LEU A 174 -37.87 -12.03 2.79
N ALA A 175 -37.79 -10.75 3.13
CA ALA A 175 -38.71 -10.15 4.10
C ALA A 175 -40.17 -10.22 3.63
N LYS A 176 -40.43 -9.94 2.34
CA LYS A 176 -41.77 -10.08 1.75
C LYS A 176 -42.27 -11.52 1.77
N LEU A 177 -41.40 -12.49 1.47
CA LEU A 177 -41.74 -13.92 1.54
C LEU A 177 -42.03 -14.36 2.97
N GLN A 178 -41.25 -13.91 3.95
CA GLN A 178 -41.50 -14.19 5.36
C GLN A 178 -42.83 -13.60 5.83
N GLN A 179 -43.13 -12.36 5.43
CA GLN A 179 -44.40 -11.72 5.70
C GLN A 179 -45.57 -12.48 5.05
N ALA A 180 -45.46 -12.85 3.77
CA ALA A 180 -46.48 -13.63 3.07
C ALA A 180 -46.69 -15.01 3.70
N ASN A 181 -45.62 -15.67 4.14
CA ASN A 181 -45.72 -16.93 4.87
C ASN A 181 -46.40 -16.74 6.23
N GLN A 182 -46.06 -15.69 6.98
CA GLN A 182 -46.73 -15.36 8.25
C GLN A 182 -48.24 -15.12 8.05
N PHE A 183 -48.64 -14.37 7.01
CA PHE A 183 -50.06 -14.20 6.69
C PHE A 183 -50.74 -15.53 6.31
N ARG A 184 -50.04 -16.40 5.58
CA ARG A 184 -50.57 -17.72 5.21
C ARG A 184 -50.75 -18.65 6.41
N PHE A 185 -49.94 -18.52 7.46
CA PHE A 185 -50.14 -19.25 8.71
C PHE A 185 -51.27 -18.66 9.55
N LEU A 186 -51.48 -17.33 9.51
CA LEU A 186 -52.59 -16.68 10.21
C LEU A 186 -53.96 -16.92 9.53
N GLU A 187 -54.04 -16.96 8.20
CA GLU A 187 -55.27 -17.31 7.48
C GLU A 187 -55.71 -18.76 7.75
N ASN A 188 -54.77 -19.70 7.92
CA ASN A 188 -55.10 -21.08 8.25
C ASN A 188 -55.56 -21.29 9.70
N ASP A 189 -55.24 -20.36 10.61
CA ASP A 189 -55.66 -20.42 12.02
C ASP A 189 -57.03 -19.72 12.25
N GLU A 190 -57.48 -18.85 11.33
CA GLU A 190 -58.81 -18.20 11.40
C GLU A 190 -59.95 -19.07 10.84
N ASP A 191 -59.65 -20.13 10.08
CA ASP A 191 -60.64 -21.06 9.52
C ASP A 191 -60.96 -22.28 10.45
N GLU A 192 -60.37 -22.36 11.65
CA GLU A 192 -60.64 -23.41 12.67
C GLU A 192 -61.41 -22.89 13.92
N ILE A 193 -62.46 -22.06 13.75
CA ILE A 193 -63.44 -21.74 14.81
C ILE A 193 -64.88 -22.05 14.37
#